data_AF-A0A0H4KWL6-F1
#
_entry.id   AF-A0A0H4KWL6-F1
#
_cell.length_a   1.000
_cell.length_b   1.000
_cell.length_c   1.000
_cell.angle_alpha   90.00
_cell.angle_beta   90.00
_cell.angle_gamma   90.00
#
_symmetry.space_group_name_H-M   'P 1'
#
loop_
_entity.id
_entity.type
_entity.pdbx_description
1 polymer ?
#
loop_
_entity_poly.entity_id
_entity_poly.type
_entity_poly.pdbx_seq_one_letter_code
_entity_poly.pdbx_strand_id
1 'polypeptide(L)'
;MSIIPLSELFSQLSKDGSKALKVLGEMRLEGSNVEEQLTEKDSVSGELTFSNPLSSIGIYNTDKINDGVFNVNDIDIHVPAGETFEANIGGNPRATVQVSDATTYIVTRYV
;
A
#
# COMPACT_ATOMS: atom_id res chain seq x y z
N MET A 1 -22.18 32.19 3.76
CA MET A 1 -21.17 31.11 3.83
C MET A 1 -19.82 31.78 3.84
N SER A 2 -19.05 31.65 4.92
CA SER A 2 -17.72 32.28 5.04
C SER A 2 -16.67 31.20 4.81
N ILE A 3 -15.85 31.37 3.77
CA ILE A 3 -14.71 30.50 3.48
C ILE A 3 -13.53 31.10 4.22
N ILE A 4 -13.06 30.42 5.27
CA ILE A 4 -11.86 30.85 5.99
C ILE A 4 -10.66 30.50 5.11
N PRO A 5 -9.82 31.47 4.73
CA PRO A 5 -8.65 31.21 3.90
C PRO A 5 -7.64 30.33 4.67
N LEU A 6 -7.04 29.37 3.97
CA LEU A 6 -6.12 28.38 4.53
C LEU A 6 -4.95 29.01 5.33
N SER A 7 -4.57 30.24 5.00
CA SER A 7 -3.56 31.02 5.73
C SER A 7 -3.95 31.41 7.15
N GLU A 8 -5.25 31.60 7.42
CA GLU A 8 -5.73 31.92 8.77
C GLU A 8 -5.84 30.67 9.66
N LEU A 9 -5.96 29.48 9.07
CA LEU A 9 -5.95 28.20 9.77
C LEU A 9 -4.60 27.90 10.44
N PHE A 10 -3.50 28.23 9.76
CA PHE A 10 -2.15 28.02 10.30
C PHE A 10 -1.77 29.04 11.38
N SER A 11 -2.31 30.27 11.33
CA SER A 11 -2.05 31.28 12.36
C SER A 11 -2.70 30.95 13.71
N GLN A 12 -3.83 30.23 13.71
CA GLN A 12 -4.46 29.77 14.95
C GLN A 12 -3.75 28.56 15.59
N LEU A 13 -2.93 27.84 14.83
CA LEU A 13 -2.19 26.67 15.32
C LEU A 13 -1.04 27.07 16.28
N SER A 14 -0.55 28.31 16.21
CA SER A 14 0.62 28.77 16.96
C SER A 14 0.35 29.18 18.42
N LYS A 15 -0.92 29.19 18.89
CA LYS A 15 -1.23 29.74 20.22
C LYS A 15 -1.91 28.77 21.20
N ASP A 16 -2.51 27.69 20.73
CA ASP A 16 -3.19 26.69 21.58
C ASP A 16 -3.08 25.27 20.98
N GLY A 17 -1.85 24.85 20.67
CA GLY A 17 -1.53 23.62 19.93
C GLY A 17 -1.97 22.29 20.57
N SER A 18 -2.54 22.29 21.78
CA SER A 18 -3.04 21.08 22.44
C SER A 18 -4.57 20.92 22.40
N LYS A 19 -5.33 21.95 22.01
CA LYS A 19 -6.81 21.88 21.96
C LYS A 19 -7.38 21.70 20.56
N ALA A 20 -6.64 22.05 19.52
CA ALA A 20 -7.02 21.78 18.12
C ALA A 20 -6.91 20.29 17.76
N LEU A 21 -6.12 19.50 18.51
CA LEU A 21 -5.95 18.06 18.29
C LEU A 21 -7.14 17.20 18.71
N LYS A 22 -8.19 17.79 19.33
CA LYS A 22 -9.33 17.05 19.88
C LYS A 22 -10.58 17.02 18.97
N VAL A 23 -10.52 17.68 17.81
CA VAL A 23 -11.66 17.81 16.87
C VAL A 23 -11.38 17.16 15.51
N LEU A 24 -10.13 16.82 15.21
CA LEU A 24 -9.78 15.94 14.11
C LEU A 24 -9.61 14.56 14.72
N GLY A 25 -10.67 13.75 14.66
CA GLY A 25 -10.68 12.39 15.19
C GLY A 25 -9.41 11.66 14.79
N GLU A 26 -8.76 11.05 15.79
CA GLU A 26 -7.63 10.13 15.73
C GLU A 26 -7.26 9.72 14.30
N MET A 27 -6.56 10.60 13.58
CA MET A 27 -5.99 10.25 12.29
C MET A 27 -4.76 9.43 12.65
N ARG A 28 -4.98 8.13 12.83
CA ARG A 28 -3.93 7.15 13.03
C ARG A 28 -3.06 7.21 11.77
N LEU A 29 -1.94 7.91 11.86
CA LEU A 29 -0.81 7.74 10.96
C LEU A 29 -0.22 6.36 11.28
N GLU A 30 -0.92 5.31 10.89
CA GLU A 30 -0.32 3.99 10.76
C GLU A 30 0.53 4.06 9.50
N GLY A 31 1.79 4.47 9.67
CA GLY A 31 2.80 4.23 8.65
C GLY A 31 3.08 2.74 8.64
N SER A 32 2.59 2.03 7.63
CA SER A 32 2.92 0.62 7.41
C SER A 32 4.43 0.53 7.18
N ASN A 33 5.16 -0.18 8.04
CA ASN A 33 6.60 -0.30 7.86
C ASN A 33 6.89 -1.34 6.78
N VAL A 34 7.68 -0.97 5.77
CA VAL A 34 8.18 -1.92 4.78
C VAL A 34 9.04 -2.96 5.50
N GLU A 35 8.64 -4.23 5.45
CA GLU A 35 9.45 -5.31 6.02
C GLU A 35 10.26 -6.04 4.94
N GLU A 36 9.64 -6.31 3.80
CA GLU A 36 10.26 -7.12 2.74
C GLU A 36 9.74 -6.68 1.37
N GLN A 37 10.61 -6.69 0.37
CA GLN A 37 10.27 -6.30 -0.99
C GLN A 37 10.90 -7.29 -1.95
N LEU A 38 10.09 -7.78 -2.89
CA LEU A 38 10.46 -8.72 -3.93
C LEU A 38 10.14 -8.14 -5.31
N THR A 39 10.84 -8.63 -6.31
CA THR A 39 10.72 -8.20 -7.71
C THR A 39 10.49 -9.39 -8.62
N GLU A 40 10.30 -9.15 -9.93
CA GLU A 40 10.18 -10.23 -10.91
C GLU A 40 11.38 -11.20 -10.93
N LYS A 41 12.55 -10.74 -10.48
CA LYS A 41 13.78 -11.54 -10.41
C LYS A 41 13.79 -12.54 -9.28
N ASP A 42 12.98 -12.30 -8.26
CA ASP A 42 12.83 -13.17 -7.09
C ASP A 42 11.73 -14.22 -7.32
N SER A 43 10.99 -14.10 -8.43
CA SER A 43 9.94 -15.04 -8.80
C SER A 43 10.50 -16.37 -9.26
N VAL A 44 9.94 -17.45 -8.72
CA VAL A 44 10.19 -18.82 -9.18
C VAL A 44 8.89 -19.35 -9.76
N SER A 45 8.88 -19.61 -11.07
CA SER A 45 7.71 -20.11 -11.81
C SER A 45 6.45 -19.22 -11.68
N GLY A 46 6.62 -17.90 -11.58
CA GLY A 46 5.51 -16.96 -11.43
C GLY A 46 5.03 -16.79 -9.99
N GLU A 47 5.72 -17.36 -9.00
CA GLU A 47 5.39 -17.22 -7.59
C GLU A 47 6.48 -16.46 -6.84
N LEU A 48 6.07 -15.47 -6.04
CA LEU A 48 6.90 -14.81 -5.04
C LEU A 48 6.62 -15.45 -3.68
N THR A 49 7.68 -15.75 -2.93
CA THR A 49 7.58 -16.28 -1.57
C THR A 49 8.28 -15.35 -0.60
N PHE A 50 7.51 -14.76 0.30
CA PHE A 50 7.98 -13.92 1.40
C PHE A 50 8.44 -14.77 2.59
N SER A 51 9.29 -14.18 3.43
CA SER A 51 9.83 -14.85 4.62
C SER A 51 8.76 -15.11 5.69
N ASN A 52 7.70 -14.31 5.69
CA ASN A 52 6.58 -14.39 6.64
C ASN A 52 5.24 -14.20 5.91
N PRO A 53 4.11 -14.64 6.52
CA PRO A 53 2.77 -14.35 6.01
C PRO A 53 2.50 -12.86 5.77
N LEU A 54 1.67 -12.57 4.77
CA LEU A 54 1.30 -11.20 4.37
C LEU A 54 0.23 -10.61 5.30
N SER A 55 0.55 -9.59 6.09
CA SER A 55 -0.48 -8.79 6.81
C SER A 55 -1.03 -7.67 5.94
N SER A 56 -0.15 -7.04 5.17
CA SER A 56 -0.46 -5.96 4.24
C SER A 56 0.49 -6.04 3.06
N ILE A 57 -0.01 -5.66 1.89
CA ILE A 57 0.74 -5.74 0.63
C ILE A 57 0.69 -4.41 -0.12
N GLY A 58 1.78 -4.10 -0.81
CA GLY A 58 1.87 -3.07 -1.83
C GLY A 58 2.35 -3.70 -3.13
N ILE A 59 1.66 -3.42 -4.22
CA ILE A 59 1.99 -3.92 -5.55
C ILE A 59 2.20 -2.70 -6.43
N TYR A 60 3.36 -2.60 -7.04
CA TYR A 60 3.63 -1.62 -8.08
C TYR A 60 3.92 -2.33 -9.39
N ASN A 61 3.00 -2.21 -10.35
CA ASN A 61 3.20 -2.74 -11.69
C ASN A 61 4.05 -1.76 -12.50
N THR A 62 5.37 -2.00 -12.53
CA THR A 62 6.31 -1.15 -13.27
C THR A 62 6.27 -1.36 -14.78
N ASP A 63 5.53 -2.38 -15.25
CA ASP A 63 5.31 -2.62 -16.67
C ASP A 63 4.62 -1.41 -17.32
N LYS A 64 4.98 -1.11 -18.56
CA LYS A 64 4.45 0.03 -19.32
C LYS A 64 3.35 -0.38 -20.30
N ILE A 65 3.17 -1.67 -20.51
CA ILE A 65 2.34 -2.23 -21.57
C ILE A 65 1.32 -3.20 -20.98
N ASN A 66 1.73 -4.07 -20.07
CA ASN A 66 0.88 -5.15 -19.60
C ASN A 66 0.27 -4.83 -18.23
N ASP A 67 -1.04 -5.05 -18.13
CA ASP A 67 -1.71 -5.14 -16.85
C ASP A 67 -1.26 -6.41 -16.13
N GLY A 68 -1.11 -6.34 -14.81
CA GLY A 68 -0.69 -7.47 -13.99
C GLY A 68 -1.85 -8.04 -13.20
N VAL A 69 -1.88 -9.37 -13.08
CA VAL A 69 -2.78 -10.06 -12.15
C VAL A 69 -1.94 -10.68 -11.04
N PHE A 70 -2.23 -10.28 -9.81
CA PHE A 70 -1.52 -10.71 -8.61
C PHE A 70 -2.50 -11.48 -7.74
N ASN A 71 -2.37 -12.81 -7.70
CA ASN A 71 -3.17 -13.64 -6.82
C ASN A 71 -2.57 -13.60 -5.41
N VAL A 72 -3.30 -12.98 -4.49
CA VAL A 72 -2.92 -12.85 -3.08
C VAL A 72 -3.99 -13.52 -2.26
N ASN A 73 -3.62 -14.61 -1.57
CA ASN A 73 -4.55 -15.38 -0.73
C ASN A 73 -5.82 -15.83 -1.49
N ASP A 74 -5.63 -16.38 -2.70
CA ASP A 74 -6.69 -16.86 -3.60
C ASP A 74 -7.61 -15.74 -4.15
N ILE A 75 -7.20 -14.47 -4.05
CA ILE A 75 -7.89 -13.30 -4.63
C ILE A 75 -7.03 -12.70 -5.73
N ASP A 76 -7.60 -12.57 -6.92
CA ASP A 76 -6.96 -11.90 -8.06
C ASP A 76 -7.06 -10.38 -7.93
N ILE A 77 -5.91 -9.73 -7.85
CA ILE A 77 -5.78 -8.28 -7.82
C ILE A 77 -5.27 -7.83 -9.19
N HIS A 78 -6.09 -7.07 -9.90
CA HIS A 78 -5.73 -6.49 -11.18
C HIS A 78 -5.07 -5.12 -10.97
N VAL A 79 -3.80 -5.00 -11.36
CA VAL A 79 -3.04 -3.74 -11.26
C VAL A 79 -2.64 -3.29 -12.67
N PRO A 80 -3.23 -2.20 -13.19
CA PRO A 80 -2.90 -1.70 -14.51
C PRO A 80 -1.41 -1.36 -14.68
N ALA A 81 -0.95 -1.33 -15.92
CA ALA A 81 0.42 -0.92 -16.24
C ALA A 81 0.75 0.48 -15.67
N GLY A 82 1.85 0.59 -14.93
CA GLY A 82 2.33 1.84 -14.32
C GLY A 82 1.60 2.25 -13.02
N GLU A 83 0.63 1.48 -12.56
CA GLU A 83 -0.18 1.79 -11.38
C GLU A 83 0.26 1.05 -10.12
N THR A 84 -0.19 1.55 -8.98
CA THR A 84 0.09 0.98 -7.65
C THR A 84 -1.20 0.58 -6.95
N PHE A 85 -1.14 -0.50 -6.19
CA PHE A 85 -2.21 -0.99 -5.34
C PHE A 85 -1.67 -1.31 -3.94
N GLU A 86 -2.41 -0.92 -2.90
CA GLU A 86 -2.08 -1.27 -1.51
C GLU A 86 -3.33 -1.75 -0.78
N ALA A 87 -3.18 -2.82 0.02
CA ALA A 87 -4.27 -3.34 0.83
C ALA A 87 -3.78 -4.11 2.07
N ASN A 88 -4.65 -4.15 3.07
CA ASN A 88 -4.52 -5.08 4.18
C ASN A 88 -5.09 -6.45 3.76
N ILE A 89 -4.38 -7.52 4.12
CA ILE A 89 -4.76 -8.88 3.80
C ILE A 89 -5.48 -9.49 5.01
N GLY A 90 -6.77 -9.76 4.84
CA GLY A 90 -7.58 -10.43 5.85
C GLY A 90 -7.47 -11.96 5.80
N GLY A 91 -7.99 -12.62 6.84
CA GLY A 91 -8.13 -14.08 6.90
C GLY A 91 -6.89 -14.78 7.45
N ASN A 92 -6.55 -15.95 6.88
CA ASN A 92 -5.30 -16.67 7.17
C ASN A 92 -4.32 -16.41 6.02
N PRO A 93 -3.44 -15.41 6.12
CA PRO A 93 -2.68 -14.97 4.97
C PRO A 93 -1.61 -15.99 4.60
N ARG A 94 -1.44 -16.20 3.29
CA ARG A 94 -0.28 -16.91 2.76
C ARG A 94 0.94 -15.99 2.73
N ALA A 95 2.12 -16.60 2.66
CA ALA A 95 3.37 -15.91 2.41
C ALA A 95 3.70 -15.84 0.91
N THR A 96 2.76 -16.21 0.04
CA THR A 96 3.00 -16.31 -1.40
C THR A 96 2.08 -15.39 -2.19
N VAL A 97 2.59 -14.93 -3.34
CA VAL A 97 1.85 -14.16 -4.35
C VAL A 97 2.15 -14.77 -5.70
N GLN A 98 1.11 -15.18 -6.43
CA GLN A 98 1.28 -15.62 -7.81
C GLN A 98 1.06 -14.43 -8.73
N VAL A 99 1.91 -14.30 -9.75
CA VAL A 99 1.89 -13.19 -10.69
C VAL A 99 1.73 -13.72 -12.10
N SER A 100 0.75 -13.20 -12.82
CA SER A 100 0.61 -13.40 -14.25
C SER A 100 0.54 -12.07 -14.99
N ASP A 101 0.85 -12.13 -16.29
CA ASP A 101 0.69 -11.06 -17.29
C ASP A 101 1.60 -9.83 -17.13
N ALA A 102 2.03 -9.46 -15.92
CA ALA A 102 3.04 -8.43 -15.69
C ALA A 102 4.46 -8.95 -15.94
N THR A 103 5.28 -8.19 -16.69
CA THR A 103 6.68 -8.57 -16.96
C THR A 103 7.69 -7.94 -15.99
N THR A 104 7.36 -6.78 -15.40
CA THR A 104 8.22 -6.09 -14.44
C THR A 104 7.37 -5.52 -13.30
N TYR A 105 7.71 -5.82 -12.05
CA TYR A 105 6.90 -5.41 -10.91
C TYR A 105 7.71 -5.39 -9.61
N ILE A 106 7.15 -4.69 -8.63
CA ILE A 106 7.64 -4.66 -7.26
C ILE A 106 6.48 -5.05 -6.35
N VAL A 107 6.71 -6.01 -5.46
CA VAL A 107 5.73 -6.42 -4.45
C VAL A 107 6.36 -6.27 -3.07
N THR A 108 5.70 -5.49 -2.23
CA THR A 108 6.14 -5.09 -0.91
C THR A 108 5.21 -5.68 0.14
N ARG A 109 5.79 -6.23 1.20
CA ARG A 109 5.09 -6.67 2.39
C ARG A 109 5.31 -5.67 3.52
N TYR A 110 4.22 -5.28 4.18
CA TYR A 110 4.26 -4.35 5.31
C TYR A 110 3.81 -4.99 6.63
N VAL A 111 4.18 -4.36 7.75
CA VAL A 111 3.75 -4.66 9.13
C VAL A 111 3.25 -3.44 9.90
#